data_AF-A0A7R9K9E0-F1
#
_entry.id   AF-A0A7R9K9E0-F1
#
_cell.length_a   1.000
_cell.length_b   1.000
_cell.length_c   1.000
_cell.angle_alpha   90.00
_cell.angle_beta   90.00
_cell.angle_gamma   90.00
#
_symmetry.space_group_name_H-M   'P 1'
#
loop_
_entity.id
_entity.type
_entity.pdbx_description
1 polymer ?
#
loop_
_entity_poly.entity_id
_entity_poly.type
_entity_poly.pdbx_seq_one_letter_code
_entity_poly.pdbx_strand_id
1 'polypeptide(L)'
;AVSVDEKSPVVFLAGDEHIWPQQLKSELNISNGYNKQVYVVIKTKAPIDGKTLIQQLGKEPKADKLRYISILDENAPNFSLTEDIYLQQLKQDLVCNVYSEGSWGSFRQLPIDEMTEKPISLSLLPALRLKNIQINHVGINLRDPTVNDCIQEKVSNYY
;
A
#
# COMPACT_ATOMS: atom_id res chain seq x y z
N ALA A 1 -37.17 24.59 -2.83
CA ALA A 1 -36.17 24.16 -1.84
C ALA A 1 -35.99 22.66 -1.99
N VAL A 2 -34.91 22.21 -2.62
CA VAL A 2 -34.60 20.78 -2.75
C VAL A 2 -34.02 20.36 -1.41
N SER A 3 -34.77 19.54 -0.67
CA SER A 3 -34.35 18.94 0.59
C SER A 3 -33.13 18.06 0.32
N VAL A 4 -31.95 18.57 0.64
CA VAL A 4 -30.72 17.77 0.73
C VAL A 4 -30.92 16.86 1.93
N ASP A 5 -31.24 15.59 1.65
CA ASP A 5 -31.55 14.58 2.64
C ASP A 5 -30.39 14.46 3.64
N GLU A 6 -30.70 14.66 4.93
CA GLU A 6 -29.75 14.90 6.03
C GLU A 6 -28.77 13.73 6.25
N LYS A 7 -29.05 12.57 5.63
CA LYS A 7 -28.28 11.32 5.71
C LYS A 7 -27.45 10.99 4.46
N SER A 8 -27.56 11.75 3.37
CA SER A 8 -26.90 11.39 2.09
C SER A 8 -25.39 11.60 2.15
N PRO A 9 -24.55 10.58 1.91
CA PRO A 9 -23.11 10.67 2.13
C PRO A 9 -22.45 11.75 1.26
N VAL A 10 -21.39 12.39 1.79
CA VAL A 10 -20.66 13.43 1.04
C VAL A 10 -19.66 12.74 0.12
N VAL A 11 -19.65 13.12 -1.16
CA VAL A 11 -18.76 12.57 -2.18
C VAL A 11 -17.81 13.66 -2.66
N PHE A 12 -16.51 13.41 -2.54
CA PHE A 12 -15.47 14.27 -3.09
C PHE A 12 -14.79 13.58 -4.27
N LEU A 13 -14.74 14.26 -5.42
CA LEU A 13 -13.97 13.83 -6.57
C LEU A 13 -12.58 14.46 -6.46
N ALA A 14 -11.58 13.65 -6.13
CA ALA A 14 -10.19 14.08 -6.17
C ALA A 14 -9.75 14.20 -7.64
N GLY A 15 -9.69 15.44 -8.13
CA GLY A 15 -9.19 15.79 -9.47
C GLY A 15 -7.97 16.71 -9.40
N ASP A 16 -7.51 17.19 -10.56
CA ASP A 16 -6.31 18.03 -10.72
C ASP A 16 -6.41 19.41 -10.03
N GLU A 17 -7.61 19.81 -9.62
CA GLU A 17 -7.83 21.07 -8.90
C GLU A 17 -7.37 20.96 -7.44
N HIS A 18 -6.45 21.84 -7.02
CA HIS A 18 -5.85 21.84 -5.67
C HIS A 18 -6.82 22.24 -4.52
N ILE A 19 -8.12 22.39 -4.78
CA ILE A 19 -9.09 22.99 -3.85
C ILE A 19 -9.80 21.94 -2.98
N TRP A 20 -10.01 20.74 -3.52
CA TRP A 20 -10.78 19.69 -2.83
C TRP A 20 -10.22 19.27 -1.45
N PRO A 21 -8.88 19.28 -1.17
CA PRO A 21 -8.39 18.91 0.15
C PRO A 21 -8.81 19.90 1.25
N GLN A 22 -8.92 21.18 0.90
CA GLN A 22 -9.38 22.22 1.83
C GLN A 22 -10.88 22.08 2.11
N GLN A 23 -11.67 21.80 1.08
CA GLN A 23 -13.11 21.53 1.22
C GLN A 23 -13.36 20.29 2.08
N LEU A 24 -12.61 19.21 1.86
CA LEU A 24 -12.69 18.00 2.68
C LEU A 24 -12.42 18.31 4.17
N LYS A 25 -11.39 19.10 4.46
CA LYS A 25 -11.06 19.52 5.84
C LYS A 25 -12.18 20.31 6.49
N SER A 26 -12.76 21.28 5.77
CA SER A 26 -13.89 22.05 6.28
C SER A 26 -15.10 21.15 6.58
N GLU A 27 -15.42 20.21 5.70
CA GLU A 27 -16.56 19.30 5.87
C GLU A 27 -16.37 18.30 7.03
N LEU A 28 -15.14 17.79 7.21
CA LEU A 28 -14.78 16.96 8.37
C LEU A 28 -14.88 17.72 9.69
N ASN A 29 -14.63 19.03 9.68
CA ASN A 29 -14.81 19.89 10.84
C ASN A 29 -16.28 20.19 11.14
N ILE A 30 -17.10 20.44 10.11
CA ILE A 30 -18.54 20.73 10.25
C ILE A 30 -19.33 19.49 10.69
N SER A 31 -18.93 18.30 10.25
CA SER A 31 -19.57 17.01 10.61
C SER A 31 -19.34 16.56 12.07
N ASN A 32 -18.94 17.47 12.97
CA ASN A 32 -18.63 17.21 14.38
C ASN A 32 -19.81 16.61 15.19
N GLY A 33 -21.04 16.67 14.68
CA GLY A 33 -22.25 16.11 15.32
C GLY A 33 -22.91 14.94 14.58
N TYR A 34 -22.45 14.57 13.37
CA TYR A 34 -23.13 13.61 12.51
C TYR A 34 -22.28 12.35 12.26
N ASN A 35 -22.90 11.18 12.39
CA ASN A 35 -22.28 9.89 12.07
C ASN A 35 -22.41 9.59 10.57
N LYS A 36 -21.79 10.45 9.74
CA LYS A 36 -21.92 10.42 8.29
C LYS A 36 -20.61 9.97 7.66
N GLN A 37 -20.65 8.92 6.83
CA GLN A 37 -19.51 8.53 6.01
C GLN A 37 -19.22 9.59 4.95
N VAL A 38 -17.93 9.80 4.68
CA VAL A 38 -17.45 10.67 3.62
C VAL A 38 -16.68 9.82 2.62
N TYR A 39 -17.18 9.79 1.37
CA TYR A 39 -16.54 9.08 0.29
C TYR A 39 -15.57 10.01 -0.45
N VAL A 40 -14.30 9.59 -0.52
CA VAL A 40 -13.28 10.27 -1.31
C VAL A 40 -12.98 9.39 -2.51
N VAL A 41 -13.39 9.86 -3.69
CA VAL A 41 -13.31 9.13 -4.94
C VAL A 41 -12.15 9.69 -5.75
N ILE A 42 -11.19 8.84 -6.06
CA ILE A 42 -9.98 9.15 -6.82
C ILE A 42 -10.06 8.35 -8.11
N LYS A 43 -10.18 9.03 -9.25
CA LYS A 43 -10.09 8.38 -10.56
C LYS A 43 -8.72 8.73 -11.13
N THR A 44 -7.79 7.77 -11.12
CA THR A 44 -6.41 7.99 -11.56
C THR A 44 -5.89 6.76 -12.31
N LYS A 45 -5.05 7.01 -13.31
CA LYS A 45 -4.31 5.96 -14.03
C LYS A 45 -3.07 5.50 -13.26
N ALA A 46 -2.66 6.24 -12.22
CA ALA A 46 -1.44 6.00 -11.46
C ALA A 46 -1.78 5.44 -10.06
N PRO A 47 -1.62 4.13 -9.83
CA PRO A 47 -1.98 3.49 -8.56
C PRO A 47 -1.21 4.06 -7.35
N ILE A 48 0.03 4.52 -7.60
CA ILE A 48 0.91 5.13 -6.60
C ILE A 48 0.32 6.43 -6.05
N ASP A 49 -0.28 7.25 -6.91
CA ASP A 49 -0.87 8.54 -6.53
C ASP A 49 -2.08 8.31 -5.62
N GLY A 50 -2.95 7.36 -5.98
CA GLY A 50 -4.09 6.96 -5.16
C GLY A 50 -3.66 6.43 -3.78
N LYS A 51 -2.68 5.53 -3.73
CA LYS A 51 -2.15 4.97 -2.47
C LYS A 51 -1.56 6.05 -1.57
N THR A 52 -0.73 6.92 -2.13
CA THR A 52 -0.04 7.99 -1.37
C THR A 52 -1.06 8.95 -0.78
N LEU A 53 -2.06 9.34 -1.57
CA LEU A 53 -3.14 10.22 -1.12
C LEU A 53 -3.94 9.58 0.02
N ILE A 54 -4.31 8.31 -0.10
CA ILE A 54 -5.00 7.56 0.96
C ILE A 54 -4.16 7.53 2.24
N GLN A 55 -2.85 7.30 2.13
CA GLN A 55 -1.96 7.29 3.29
C GLN A 55 -1.83 8.68 3.95
N GLN A 56 -1.84 9.76 3.16
CA GLN A 56 -1.80 11.12 3.68
C GLN A 56 -3.11 11.47 4.39
N LEU A 57 -4.25 11.20 3.75
CA LEU A 57 -5.58 11.42 4.34
C LEU A 57 -5.84 10.53 5.57
N GLY A 58 -5.27 9.33 5.60
CA GLY A 58 -5.34 8.42 6.74
C GLY A 58 -4.70 8.96 8.02
N LYS A 59 -3.87 10.00 7.91
CA LYS A 59 -3.26 10.70 9.07
C LYS A 59 -4.10 11.87 9.58
N GLU A 60 -5.14 12.27 8.85
CA GLU A 60 -5.99 13.39 9.25
C GLU A 60 -6.92 12.98 10.41
N PRO A 61 -7.32 13.94 11.28
CA PRO A 61 -8.31 13.69 12.30
C PRO A 61 -9.60 13.17 11.66
N LYS A 62 -10.23 12.17 12.30
CA LYS A 62 -11.49 11.54 11.84
C LYS A 62 -11.35 10.72 10.54
N ALA A 63 -10.15 10.22 10.24
CA ALA A 63 -9.92 9.32 9.11
C ALA A 63 -10.78 8.03 9.15
N ASP A 64 -11.28 7.64 10.33
CA ASP A 64 -12.21 6.53 10.52
C ASP A 64 -13.56 6.73 9.82
N LYS A 65 -13.98 7.99 9.59
CA LYS A 65 -15.19 8.34 8.83
C LYS A 65 -14.97 8.35 7.31
N LEU A 66 -13.72 8.32 6.87
CA LEU A 66 -13.37 8.35 5.46
C LEU A 66 -13.49 6.97 4.83
N ARG A 67 -14.01 6.96 3.60
CA ARG A 67 -14.09 5.78 2.73
C ARG A 67 -13.43 6.15 1.42
N TYR A 68 -12.26 5.58 1.17
CA TYR A 68 -11.46 5.83 -0.02
C TYR A 68 -11.88 4.90 -1.14
N ILE A 69 -12.06 5.47 -2.33
CA ILE A 69 -12.47 4.74 -3.54
C ILE A 69 -11.52 5.13 -4.66
N SER A 70 -10.60 4.24 -5.01
CA SER A 70 -9.66 4.42 -6.11
C SER A 70 -10.14 3.64 -7.32
N ILE A 71 -10.50 4.33 -8.39
CA ILE A 71 -10.91 3.71 -9.66
C ILE A 71 -9.73 3.81 -10.63
N LEU A 72 -9.10 2.68 -10.90
CA LEU A 72 -7.91 2.59 -11.77
C LEU A 72 -8.28 2.29 -13.22
N ASP A 73 -9.37 1.57 -13.44
CA ASP A 73 -9.86 1.23 -14.78
C ASP A 73 -10.43 2.46 -15.49
N GLU A 74 -9.86 2.79 -16.65
CA GLU A 74 -10.35 3.92 -17.48
C GLU A 74 -11.78 3.70 -17.97
N ASN A 75 -12.09 2.46 -18.32
CA ASN A 75 -13.39 2.04 -18.85
C ASN A 75 -14.43 1.78 -17.76
N ALA A 76 -14.07 1.93 -16.48
CA ALA A 76 -15.05 1.84 -15.41
C ALA A 76 -16.11 2.94 -15.58
N PRO A 77 -17.37 2.64 -15.25
CA PRO A 77 -18.42 3.66 -15.19
C PRO A 77 -18.02 4.85 -14.31
N ASN A 78 -18.73 5.96 -14.45
CA ASN A 78 -18.53 7.06 -13.52
C ASN A 78 -19.05 6.67 -12.14
N PHE A 79 -18.36 7.12 -11.09
CA PHE A 79 -18.76 6.83 -9.73
C PHE A 79 -20.21 7.28 -9.48
N SER A 80 -20.98 6.40 -8.86
CA SER A 80 -22.37 6.66 -8.48
C SER A 80 -22.70 5.90 -7.21
N LEU A 81 -23.55 6.49 -6.37
CA LEU A 81 -24.07 5.84 -5.17
C LEU A 81 -25.16 4.81 -5.49
N THR A 82 -25.75 4.86 -6.68
CA THR A 82 -26.92 4.04 -7.07
C THR A 82 -26.57 2.92 -8.03
N GLU A 83 -25.47 3.03 -8.76
CA GLU A 83 -25.01 2.01 -9.69
C GLU A 83 -24.57 0.75 -8.93
N ASP A 84 -25.02 -0.41 -9.38
CA ASP A 84 -24.85 -1.67 -8.64
C ASP A 84 -23.39 -2.00 -8.32
N ILE A 85 -22.49 -1.74 -9.27
CA ILE A 85 -21.05 -2.03 -9.13
C ILE A 85 -20.42 -1.30 -7.93
N TYR A 86 -20.89 -0.08 -7.65
CA TYR A 86 -20.42 0.73 -6.53
C TYR A 86 -21.27 0.44 -5.31
N LEU A 87 -22.59 0.45 -5.44
CA LEU A 87 -23.54 0.26 -4.34
C LEU A 87 -23.25 -1.02 -3.55
N GLN A 88 -22.96 -2.13 -4.24
CA GLN A 88 -22.62 -3.39 -3.59
C GLN A 88 -21.33 -3.29 -2.78
N GLN A 89 -20.33 -2.57 -3.29
CA GLN A 89 -19.07 -2.35 -2.59
C GLN A 89 -19.24 -1.39 -1.40
N LEU A 90 -19.97 -0.29 -1.58
CA LEU A 90 -20.21 0.71 -0.55
C LEU A 90 -20.92 0.12 0.68
N LYS A 91 -21.81 -0.87 0.48
CA LYS A 91 -22.49 -1.60 1.56
C LYS A 91 -21.54 -2.38 2.48
N GLN A 92 -20.32 -2.69 2.02
CA GLN A 92 -19.32 -3.38 2.84
C GLN A 92 -18.63 -2.43 3.84
N ASP A 93 -18.83 -1.12 3.70
CA ASP A 93 -18.30 -0.08 4.60
C ASP A 93 -16.77 -0.14 4.79
N LEU A 94 -16.04 -0.58 3.76
CA LEU A 94 -14.58 -0.70 3.83
C LEU A 94 -13.90 0.68 3.73
N VAL A 95 -12.88 0.90 4.56
CA VAL A 95 -12.08 2.13 4.53
C VAL A 95 -11.37 2.32 3.19
N CYS A 96 -10.82 1.25 2.60
CA CYS A 96 -10.08 1.32 1.34
C CYS A 96 -10.71 0.40 0.30
N ASN A 97 -11.12 0.99 -0.83
CA ASN A 97 -11.73 0.31 -1.97
C ASN A 97 -10.94 0.67 -3.22
N VAL A 98 -10.40 -0.32 -3.91
CA VAL A 98 -9.66 -0.13 -5.16
C VAL A 98 -10.36 -0.96 -6.24
N TYR A 99 -10.78 -0.32 -7.33
CA TYR A 99 -11.35 -1.00 -8.49
C TYR A 99 -10.31 -1.06 -9.60
N SER A 100 -9.92 -2.28 -9.99
CA SER A 100 -8.89 -2.55 -10.98
C SER A 100 -9.19 -3.86 -11.69
N GLU A 101 -8.96 -3.91 -13.00
CA GLU A 101 -9.14 -5.10 -13.85
C GLU A 101 -10.52 -5.75 -13.67
N GLY A 102 -11.57 -4.92 -13.57
CA GLY A 102 -12.95 -5.39 -13.40
C GLY A 102 -13.29 -5.94 -12.01
N SER A 103 -12.40 -5.78 -11.02
CA SER A 103 -12.57 -6.36 -9.68
C SER A 103 -12.27 -5.36 -8.56
N TRP A 104 -12.90 -5.58 -7.40
CA TRP A 104 -12.67 -4.82 -6.17
C TRP A 104 -11.53 -5.43 -5.34
N GLY A 105 -10.72 -4.57 -4.72
CA GLY A 105 -9.61 -4.96 -3.86
C GLY A 105 -9.11 -3.82 -2.98
N SER A 106 -7.88 -3.97 -2.46
CA SER A 106 -7.20 -2.97 -1.65
C SER A 106 -5.69 -3.02 -1.86
N PHE A 107 -5.00 -1.91 -1.59
CA PHE A 107 -3.54 -1.91 -1.58
C PHE A 107 -3.03 -2.70 -0.37
N ARG A 108 -2.21 -3.73 -0.63
CA ARG A 108 -1.53 -4.51 0.42
C ARG A 108 -0.03 -4.35 0.30
N GLN A 109 0.63 -4.14 1.44
CA GLN A 109 2.06 -4.36 1.54
C GLN A 109 2.27 -5.86 1.72
N LEU A 110 3.06 -6.44 0.82
CA LEU A 110 3.54 -7.79 0.99
C LEU A 110 4.92 -7.68 1.62
N PRO A 111 5.16 -8.28 2.81
CA PRO A 111 6.51 -8.41 3.31
C PRO A 111 7.30 -9.22 2.27
N ILE A 112 8.44 -8.67 1.88
CA ILE A 112 9.43 -9.47 1.16
C ILE A 112 10.13 -10.23 2.27
N ASP A 113 9.92 -11.55 2.32
CA ASP A 113 10.74 -12.39 3.18
C ASP A 113 12.18 -12.16 2.72
N GLU A 114 12.99 -11.55 3.59
CA GLU A 114 14.42 -11.53 3.37
C GLU A 114 14.82 -12.98 3.20
N MET A 115 15.34 -13.32 2.01
CA MET A 115 16.09 -14.53 1.84
C MET A 115 17.27 -14.39 2.80
N THR A 116 17.08 -14.86 4.03
CA THR A 116 18.17 -15.15 4.93
C THR A 116 18.87 -16.31 4.25
N GLU A 117 19.77 -15.99 3.32
CA GLU A 117 20.78 -16.92 2.87
C GLU A 117 21.49 -17.37 4.13
N LYS A 118 21.08 -18.52 4.67
CA LYS A 118 21.81 -19.15 5.76
C LYS A 118 23.20 -19.34 5.19
N PRO A 119 24.26 -18.77 5.80
CA PRO A 119 25.60 -18.96 5.30
C PRO A 119 25.81 -20.46 5.18
N ILE A 120 26.05 -20.92 3.95
CA ILE A 120 26.27 -22.35 3.70
C ILE A 120 27.44 -22.73 4.60
N SER A 121 27.17 -23.59 5.58
CA SER A 121 28.20 -24.00 6.51
C SER A 121 29.34 -24.63 5.72
N LEU A 122 30.55 -24.11 5.86
CA LEU A 122 31.76 -24.69 5.24
C LEU A 122 32.01 -26.14 5.71
N SER A 123 31.32 -26.60 6.76
CA SER A 123 31.29 -28.01 7.16
C SER A 123 30.66 -28.95 6.11
N LEU A 124 29.93 -28.40 5.12
CA LEU A 124 29.36 -29.15 3.99
C LEU A 124 30.31 -29.27 2.79
N LEU A 125 31.45 -28.57 2.78
CA LEU A 125 32.47 -28.69 1.73
C LEU A 125 32.95 -30.14 1.49
N PRO A 126 33.08 -31.01 2.52
CA PRO A 126 33.44 -32.41 2.30
C PRO A 126 32.41 -33.20 1.48
N ALA A 127 31.14 -32.77 1.46
CA ALA A 127 30.07 -33.38 0.67
C ALA A 127 30.11 -32.92 -0.81
N LEU A 128 30.71 -31.76 -1.10
CA LEU A 128 30.96 -31.26 -2.46
C LEU A 128 32.26 -31.89 -3.03
N ARG A 129 32.37 -33.21 -2.96
CA ARG A 129 33.44 -33.94 -3.66
C ARG A 129 33.08 -34.07 -5.13
N LEU A 130 33.47 -33.06 -5.93
CA LEU A 130 33.52 -33.22 -7.38
C LEU A 130 34.67 -34.17 -7.70
N LYS A 131 34.35 -35.43 -8.04
CA LYS A 131 35.35 -36.40 -8.47
C LYS A 131 35.89 -35.99 -9.84
N ASN A 132 37.22 -35.98 -9.97
CA ASN A 132 37.98 -35.71 -11.20
C ASN A 132 38.09 -34.24 -11.63
N ILE A 133 38.14 -33.29 -10.69
CA ILE A 133 38.51 -31.90 -10.99
C ILE A 133 39.78 -31.54 -10.22
N GLN A 134 40.83 -31.12 -10.93
CA GLN A 134 41.99 -30.46 -10.34
C GLN A 134 41.70 -28.96 -10.29
N ILE A 135 41.45 -28.43 -9.09
CA ILE A 135 41.23 -27.00 -8.87
C ILE A 135 42.60 -26.34 -8.70
N ASN A 136 42.98 -25.49 -9.66
CA ASN A 136 44.27 -24.79 -9.62
C ASN A 136 44.19 -23.47 -8.84
N HIS A 137 43.04 -22.78 -8.89
CA HIS A 137 42.81 -21.52 -8.19
C HIS A 137 41.34 -21.40 -7.75
N VAL A 138 41.11 -20.85 -6.56
CA VAL A 138 39.78 -20.46 -6.05
C VAL A 138 39.83 -18.97 -5.73
N GLY A 139 38.96 -18.19 -6.35
CA GLY A 139 38.75 -16.78 -6.02
C GLY A 139 37.55 -16.63 -5.09
N ILE A 140 37.71 -15.89 -4.00
CA ILE A 140 36.61 -15.51 -3.11
C ILE A 140 36.26 -14.05 -3.40
N ASN A 141 34.98 -13.75 -3.63
CA ASN A 141 34.53 -12.37 -3.84
C ASN A 141 34.40 -11.65 -2.48
N LEU A 142 35.38 -10.83 -2.13
CA LEU A 142 35.45 -10.11 -0.85
C LEU A 142 34.58 -8.85 -0.80
N ARG A 143 33.77 -8.57 -1.84
CA ARG A 143 32.83 -7.44 -1.86
C ARG A 143 31.45 -7.80 -1.34
N ASP A 144 31.26 -9.02 -0.83
CA ASP A 144 30.03 -9.40 -0.16
C ASP A 144 29.93 -8.66 1.19
N PRO A 145 28.97 -7.72 1.35
CA PRO A 145 28.83 -6.95 2.57
C PRO A 145 28.47 -7.83 3.78
N THR A 146 27.86 -9.01 3.58
CA THR A 146 27.48 -9.92 4.68
C THR A 146 28.68 -10.54 5.40
N VAL A 147 29.81 -10.71 4.70
CA VAL A 147 31.05 -11.23 5.29
C VAL A 147 31.69 -10.20 6.22
N ASN A 148 31.52 -8.91 5.94
CA ASN A 148 32.15 -7.83 6.70
C ASN A 148 31.54 -7.72 8.11
N ASP A 149 30.23 -7.95 8.25
CA ASP A 149 29.52 -7.90 9.53
C ASP A 149 29.93 -9.07 10.45
N CYS A 150 30.11 -10.28 9.89
CA CYS A 150 30.57 -11.45 10.65
C CYS A 150 32.02 -11.32 11.18
N ILE A 151 32.87 -10.51 10.53
CA ILE A 151 34.25 -10.28 11.00
C ILE A 151 34.25 -9.28 12.17
N GLN A 152 33.43 -8.23 12.09
CA GLN A 152 33.30 -7.20 13.15
C GLN A 152 32.82 -7.83 14.47
N GLU A 153 31.84 -8.73 14.41
CA GLU A 153 31.26 -9.38 15.60
C GLU A 153 32.26 -10.33 16.30
N LYS A 154 33.18 -10.95 15.56
CA LYS A 154 34.23 -11.81 16.14
C LYS A 154 35.39 -11.03 16.74
N VAL A 155 35.73 -9.85 16.20
CA VAL A 155 36.82 -9.02 16.74
C VAL A 155 36.40 -8.35 18.06
N SER A 156 35.12 -7.99 18.21
CA SER A 156 34.61 -7.40 19.46
C SER A 156 34.54 -8.38 20.64
N ASN A 157 34.64 -9.69 20.40
CA ASN A 157 34.67 -10.71 21.45
C ASN A 157 36.09 -11.04 21.93
N TYR A 158 37.11 -10.35 21.42
CA TYR A 158 38.52 -10.56 21.76
C TYR A 158 39.22 -9.32 22.35
N TYR A 159 38.49 -8.23 22.61
CA TYR A 159 38.97 -7.05 23.34
C TYR A 159 38.03 -6.67 24.48
#